data_AF-A0A151EE61-F1
#
_entry.id   AF-A0A151EE61-F1
#
_cell.length_a   1.000
_cell.length_b   1.000
_cell.length_c   1.000
_cell.angle_alpha   90.00
_cell.angle_beta   90.00
_cell.angle_gamma   90.00
#
_symmetry.space_group_name_H-M   'P 1'
#
loop_
_entity.id
_entity.type
_entity.pdbx_description
1 polymer ?
#
loop_
_entity_poly.entity_id
_entity_poly.type
_entity_poly.pdbx_seq_one_letter_code
_entity_poly.pdbx_strand_id
1 'polypeptide(L)'
;MKARKYENVEFVINHSTDEMKLSLVWKKGGLYLSLSGLFLTDGNTWYELPVKELENITVVSDTPPKIRLKIPQLDIMISGERAEKLLALRHFLLPYISGDEPDSELKALLRFWGIGIKDAPILSKLLKIDEETIEKLITESKDRGYIDGNGEITPAGNRMFSDEVNMVGGEG
;
A
#
# COMPACT_ATOMS: atom_id res chain seq x y z
N MET A 1 12.28 -5.97 -15.40
CA MET A 1 11.44 -5.14 -14.50
C MET A 1 12.15 -5.02 -13.15
N LYS A 2 12.25 -3.83 -12.54
CA LYS A 2 12.88 -3.64 -11.21
C LYS A 2 11.79 -3.58 -10.15
N ALA A 3 11.63 -4.64 -9.37
CA ALA A 3 10.76 -4.64 -8.19
C ALA A 3 11.62 -4.59 -6.92
N ARG A 4 11.26 -3.73 -5.95
CA ARG A 4 11.95 -3.62 -4.67
C ARG A 4 11.22 -4.44 -3.62
N LYS A 5 11.99 -5.18 -2.82
CA LYS A 5 11.43 -5.91 -1.68
C LYS A 5 10.87 -4.90 -0.68
N TYR A 6 9.60 -5.03 -0.37
CA TYR A 6 8.90 -4.18 0.58
C TYR A 6 8.93 -4.78 2.00
N GLU A 7 8.57 -6.07 2.10
CA GLU A 7 8.41 -6.77 3.37
C GLU A 7 8.48 -8.30 3.21
N ASN A 8 8.85 -9.02 4.27
CA ASN A 8 8.62 -10.45 4.38
C ASN A 8 7.19 -10.68 4.85
N VAL A 9 6.44 -11.52 4.14
CA VAL A 9 5.02 -11.74 4.42
C VAL A 9 4.68 -13.21 4.42
N GLU A 10 3.60 -13.54 5.13
CA GLU A 10 2.86 -14.77 4.88
C GLU A 10 1.61 -14.42 4.07
N PHE A 11 1.28 -15.21 3.06
CA PHE A 11 0.12 -14.92 2.22
C PHE A 11 -0.63 -16.16 1.77
N VAL A 12 -1.91 -15.98 1.44
CA VAL A 12 -2.76 -16.98 0.78
C VAL A 12 -3.38 -16.33 -0.43
N ILE A 13 -3.42 -17.04 -1.55
CA ILE A 13 -4.17 -16.65 -2.76
C ILE A 13 -5.24 -17.70 -2.98
N ASN A 14 -6.50 -17.29 -2.92
CA ASN A 14 -7.65 -18.15 -3.14
C ASN A 14 -8.34 -17.75 -4.44
N HIS A 15 -8.70 -18.73 -5.26
CA HIS A 15 -9.53 -18.50 -6.43
C HIS A 15 -11.00 -18.66 -6.05
N SER A 16 -11.84 -17.67 -6.33
CA SER A 16 -13.26 -17.70 -5.92
C SER A 16 -14.17 -18.49 -6.86
N THR A 17 -13.60 -19.26 -7.80
CA THR A 17 -14.33 -20.10 -8.76
C THR A 17 -14.56 -21.53 -8.28
N ASP A 18 -13.92 -21.99 -7.20
CA ASP A 18 -14.00 -23.38 -6.77
C ASP A 18 -14.93 -23.55 -5.56
N GLU A 19 -16.04 -24.27 -5.77
CA GLU A 19 -16.83 -24.94 -4.71
C GLU A 19 -16.01 -26.00 -3.94
N MET A 20 -14.77 -26.27 -4.37
CA MET A 20 -13.83 -27.14 -3.67
C MET A 20 -13.14 -26.38 -2.53
N LYS A 21 -13.43 -26.81 -1.30
CA LYS A 21 -12.69 -26.55 -0.05
C LYS A 21 -11.40 -25.76 -0.25
N LEU A 22 -11.50 -24.43 -0.08
CA LEU A 22 -10.41 -23.47 0.07
C LEU A 22 -9.29 -24.08 0.91
N SER A 23 -8.26 -24.64 0.27
CA SER A 23 -7.05 -25.01 0.96
C SER A 23 -6.30 -23.72 1.26
N LEU A 24 -6.49 -23.20 2.48
CA LEU A 24 -5.80 -22.02 3.01
C LEU A 24 -4.32 -22.36 3.27
N VAL A 25 -3.56 -22.61 2.20
CA VAL A 25 -2.13 -22.89 2.30
C VAL A 25 -1.41 -21.55 2.40
N TRP A 26 -1.07 -21.16 3.62
CA TRP A 26 -0.23 -20.00 3.89
C TRP A 26 1.18 -20.25 3.36
N LYS A 27 1.64 -19.33 2.52
CA LYS A 27 2.98 -19.33 1.93
C LYS A 27 3.82 -18.27 2.60
N LYS A 28 5.03 -18.63 3.04
CA LYS A 28 6.04 -17.68 3.51
C LYS A 28 6.79 -17.11 2.32
N GLY A 29 7.00 -15.81 2.32
CA GLY A 29 7.48 -15.15 1.12
C GLY A 29 7.86 -13.69 1.30
N GLY A 30 7.88 -12.98 0.18
CA GLY A 30 8.15 -11.56 0.14
C GLY A 30 7.11 -10.81 -0.68
N LEU A 31 6.77 -9.62 -0.20
CA LEU A 31 6.00 -8.62 -0.89
C LEU A 31 6.97 -7.65 -1.56
N TYR A 32 6.75 -7.38 -2.83
CA TYR A 32 7.59 -6.52 -3.65
C TYR A 32 6.74 -5.46 -4.36
N LEU A 33 7.28 -4.25 -4.43
CA LEU A 33 6.67 -3.12 -5.11
C LEU A 33 7.47 -2.77 -6.37
N SER A 34 6.76 -2.51 -7.46
CA SER A 34 7.34 -1.97 -8.69
C SER A 34 6.51 -0.76 -9.15
N LEU A 35 7.00 -0.06 -10.16
CA LEU A 35 6.24 1.00 -10.84
C LEU A 35 4.97 0.47 -11.53
N SER A 36 4.93 -0.82 -11.87
CA SER A 36 3.80 -1.44 -12.56
C SER A 36 2.79 -2.09 -11.61
N GLY A 37 3.12 -2.30 -10.33
CA GLY A 37 2.18 -2.86 -9.38
C GLY A 37 2.82 -3.62 -8.22
N LEU A 38 2.08 -4.61 -7.74
CA LEU A 38 2.37 -5.38 -6.53
C LEU A 38 2.71 -6.82 -6.89
N PHE A 39 3.74 -7.37 -6.25
CA PHE A 39 4.23 -8.73 -6.50
C PHE A 39 4.37 -9.48 -5.19
N LEU A 40 3.95 -10.74 -5.19
CA LEU A 40 4.21 -11.70 -4.12
C LEU A 40 5.14 -12.79 -4.64
N THR A 41 5.96 -13.36 -3.77
CA THR A 41 6.73 -14.55 -4.09
C THR A 41 6.88 -15.44 -2.87
N ASP A 42 6.78 -16.75 -3.06
CA ASP A 42 7.10 -17.76 -2.03
C ASP A 42 8.55 -18.27 -2.15
N GLY A 43 9.38 -17.60 -2.97
CA GLY A 43 10.76 -17.99 -3.30
C GLY A 43 10.87 -18.90 -4.52
N ASN A 44 9.81 -19.62 -4.88
CA ASN A 44 9.77 -20.50 -6.06
C ASN A 44 8.97 -19.88 -7.20
N THR A 45 7.85 -19.25 -6.86
CA THR A 45 6.90 -18.66 -7.82
C THR A 45 6.76 -17.18 -7.57
N TRP A 46 6.62 -16.41 -8.64
CA TRP A 46 6.26 -15.00 -8.58
C TRP A 46 4.79 -14.85 -8.99
N TYR A 47 4.05 -14.09 -8.19
CA TYR A 47 2.64 -13.75 -8.40
C TYR A 47 2.56 -12.25 -8.65
N GLU A 48 2.17 -11.89 -9.86
CA GLU A 48 1.84 -10.50 -10.19
C GLU A 48 0.38 -10.24 -9.81
N LEU A 49 0.15 -9.19 -9.03
CA LEU A 49 -1.19 -8.79 -8.62
C LEU A 49 -1.67 -7.66 -9.54
N PRO A 50 -2.78 -7.84 -10.27
CA PRO A 50 -3.31 -6.81 -11.16
C PRO A 50 -3.96 -5.70 -10.32
N VAL A 51 -3.16 -4.75 -9.84
CA VAL A 51 -3.59 -3.67 -8.93
C VAL A 51 -4.74 -2.83 -9.52
N LYS A 52 -4.83 -2.73 -10.85
CA LYS A 52 -5.92 -2.02 -11.54
C LYS A 52 -7.28 -2.71 -11.43
N GLU A 53 -7.30 -3.99 -11.10
CA GLU A 53 -8.50 -4.80 -10.92
C GLU A 53 -8.83 -4.97 -9.44
N LEU A 54 -8.17 -4.23 -8.55
CA LEU A 54 -8.42 -4.30 -7.12
C LEU A 54 -9.79 -3.71 -6.79
N GLU A 55 -10.70 -4.54 -6.30
CA GLU A 55 -12.06 -4.14 -5.90
C GLU A 55 -12.09 -3.62 -4.46
N ASN A 56 -11.26 -4.18 -3.58
CA ASN A 56 -11.26 -3.82 -2.17
C ASN A 56 -9.95 -4.17 -1.48
N ILE A 57 -9.64 -3.41 -0.42
CA ILE A 57 -8.57 -3.66 0.53
C ILE A 57 -9.06 -3.41 1.96
N THR A 58 -9.03 -4.44 2.78
CA THR A 58 -9.50 -4.39 4.17
C THR A 58 -8.41 -4.77 5.14
N VAL A 59 -8.34 -4.10 6.28
CA VAL A 59 -7.53 -4.54 7.42
C VAL A 59 -8.35 -5.57 8.18
N VAL A 60 -7.82 -6.78 8.33
CA VAL A 60 -8.52 -7.93 8.94
C VAL A 60 -8.08 -8.15 10.38
N SER A 61 -6.85 -7.75 10.71
CA SER A 61 -6.30 -7.80 12.07
C SER A 61 -5.15 -6.81 12.17
N ASP A 62 -4.97 -6.20 13.33
CA ASP A 62 -3.79 -5.40 13.65
C ASP A 62 -2.71 -6.21 14.36
N THR A 63 -3.02 -7.43 14.85
CA THR A 63 -2.07 -8.28 15.58
C THR A 63 -2.37 -9.78 15.39
N PRO A 64 -1.55 -10.53 14.63
CA PRO A 64 -0.54 -10.00 13.70
C PRO A 64 -1.24 -9.19 12.59
N PRO A 65 -0.57 -8.18 12.03
CA PRO A 65 -1.19 -7.29 11.06
C PRO A 65 -1.52 -8.06 9.78
N LYS A 66 -2.76 -7.96 9.34
CA LYS A 66 -3.32 -8.66 8.18
C LYS A 66 -4.15 -7.74 7.33
N ILE A 67 -3.94 -7.80 6.02
CA ILE A 67 -4.78 -7.17 5.02
C ILE A 67 -5.36 -8.22 4.08
N ARG A 68 -6.55 -7.96 3.58
CA ARG A 68 -7.21 -8.76 2.56
C ARG A 68 -7.43 -7.90 1.32
N LEU A 69 -6.91 -8.38 0.20
CA LEU A 69 -7.08 -7.80 -1.13
C LEU A 69 -8.14 -8.60 -1.87
N LYS A 70 -9.12 -7.91 -2.45
CA LYS A 70 -10.15 -8.51 -3.29
C LYS A 70 -9.95 -8.06 -4.73
N ILE A 71 -9.80 -9.01 -5.63
CA ILE A 71 -9.66 -8.84 -7.08
C ILE A 71 -10.70 -9.79 -7.72
N PRO A 72 -11.23 -9.54 -8.93
CA PRO A 72 -12.11 -10.49 -9.60
C PRO A 72 -11.53 -11.90 -9.58
N GLN A 73 -12.33 -12.85 -9.11
CA GLN A 73 -11.96 -14.26 -9.00
C GLN A 73 -10.82 -14.59 -8.02
N LEU A 74 -10.32 -13.61 -7.27
CA LEU A 74 -9.16 -13.74 -6.38
C LEU A 74 -9.41 -13.13 -5.00
N ASP A 75 -9.00 -13.86 -3.97
CA ASP A 75 -9.07 -13.43 -2.59
C ASP A 75 -7.73 -13.67 -1.91
N ILE A 76 -7.04 -12.57 -1.60
CA ILE A 76 -5.65 -12.63 -1.16
C ILE A 76 -5.58 -12.12 0.26
N MET A 77 -5.08 -12.94 1.18
CA MET A 77 -4.74 -12.49 2.53
C MET A 77 -3.23 -12.35 2.63
N ILE A 78 -2.77 -11.24 3.22
CA ILE A 78 -1.36 -10.96 3.46
C ILE A 78 -1.19 -10.62 4.94
N SER A 79 -0.29 -11.31 5.61
CA SER A 79 0.14 -11.05 6.97
C SER A 79 1.59 -10.56 6.95
N GLY A 80 1.86 -9.43 7.59
CA GLY A 80 3.18 -8.80 7.66
C GLY A 80 3.76 -8.88 9.06
N GLU A 81 5.02 -8.48 9.19
CA GLU A 81 5.67 -8.30 10.50
C GLU A 81 5.36 -6.91 11.07
N ARG A 82 5.17 -5.91 10.20
CA ARG A 82 5.01 -4.50 10.55
C ARG A 82 3.65 -3.96 10.12
N ALA A 83 2.81 -3.59 11.09
CA ALA A 83 1.47 -3.09 10.84
C ALA A 83 1.48 -1.81 10.00
N GLU A 84 2.42 -0.90 10.30
CA GLU A 84 2.59 0.36 9.60
C GLU A 84 2.91 0.17 8.11
N LYS A 85 3.60 -0.91 7.73
CA LYS A 85 3.92 -1.20 6.34
C LYS A 85 2.70 -1.72 5.57
N LEU A 86 1.94 -2.63 6.18
CA LEU A 86 0.70 -3.08 5.55
C LEU A 86 -0.36 -1.97 5.43
N LEU A 87 -0.41 -1.07 6.41
CA LEU A 87 -1.25 0.13 6.32
C LEU A 87 -0.78 1.08 5.21
N ALA A 88 0.53 1.36 5.12
CA ALA A 88 1.08 2.18 4.03
C ALA A 88 0.82 1.56 2.65
N LEU A 89 0.95 0.23 2.53
CA LEU A 89 0.55 -0.49 1.32
C LEU A 89 -0.93 -0.28 1.02
N ARG A 90 -1.79 -0.36 2.04
CA ARG A 90 -3.21 -0.12 1.85
C ARG A 90 -3.48 1.25 1.26
N HIS A 91 -2.89 2.30 1.81
CA HIS A 91 -3.07 3.65 1.30
C HIS A 91 -2.49 3.86 -0.09
N PHE A 92 -1.39 3.18 -0.41
CA PHE A 92 -0.84 3.18 -1.77
C PHE A 92 -1.81 2.57 -2.78
N LEU A 93 -2.56 1.53 -2.39
CA LEU A 93 -3.47 0.82 -3.27
C LEU A 93 -4.87 1.46 -3.36
N LEU A 94 -5.32 2.20 -2.35
CA LEU A 94 -6.66 2.83 -2.31
C LEU A 94 -7.02 3.65 -3.57
N PRO A 95 -6.16 4.52 -4.14
CA PRO A 95 -6.48 5.27 -5.35
C PRO A 95 -6.86 4.41 -6.55
N TYR A 96 -6.33 3.19 -6.63
CA TYR A 96 -6.66 2.25 -7.71
C TYR A 96 -8.03 1.61 -7.55
N ILE A 97 -8.61 1.69 -6.35
CA ILE A 97 -9.91 1.08 -5.99
C ILE A 97 -11.02 2.12 -6.04
N SER A 98 -10.83 3.26 -5.38
CA SER A 98 -11.89 4.27 -5.25
C SER A 98 -11.99 5.18 -6.47
N GLY A 99 -11.00 5.15 -7.38
CA GLY A 99 -10.91 6.11 -8.48
C GLY A 99 -10.65 7.54 -8.00
N ASP A 100 -10.45 7.73 -6.69
CA ASP A 100 -10.12 9.01 -6.11
C ASP A 100 -8.66 9.34 -6.44
N GLU A 101 -8.48 10.43 -7.17
CA GLU A 101 -7.19 11.12 -7.14
C GLU A 101 -6.91 11.47 -5.68
N PRO A 102 -5.69 11.24 -5.17
CA PRO A 102 -5.35 11.66 -3.81
C PRO A 102 -5.68 13.15 -3.66
N ASP A 103 -6.54 13.50 -2.68
CA ASP A 103 -7.08 14.86 -2.49
C ASP A 103 -6.02 15.99 -2.47
N SER A 104 -4.75 15.63 -2.26
CA SER A 104 -3.62 16.53 -2.49
C SER A 104 -2.35 15.78 -2.87
N GLU A 105 -1.51 16.43 -3.68
CA GLU A 105 -0.15 15.96 -4.04
C GLU A 105 0.70 15.65 -2.80
N LEU A 106 0.49 16.39 -1.70
CA LEU A 106 1.15 16.16 -0.42
C LEU A 106 0.75 14.82 0.20
N LYS A 107 -0.54 14.50 0.25
CA LYS A 107 -1.01 13.19 0.73
C LYS A 107 -0.44 12.06 -0.14
N ALA A 108 -0.44 12.26 -1.45
CA ALA A 108 0.10 11.30 -2.40
C ALA A 108 1.61 11.06 -2.17
N LEU A 109 2.38 12.14 -1.99
CA LEU A 109 3.81 12.08 -1.65
C LEU A 109 4.03 11.30 -0.36
N LEU A 110 3.30 11.61 0.72
CA LEU A 110 3.43 10.90 1.99
C LEU A 110 3.09 9.40 1.88
N ARG A 111 2.15 9.01 1.03
CA ARG A 111 1.83 7.59 0.75
C ARG A 111 3.02 6.88 0.11
N PHE A 112 3.61 7.47 -0.93
CA PHE A 112 4.83 6.93 -1.57
C PHE A 112 6.02 6.90 -0.59
N TRP A 113 6.15 7.93 0.24
CA TRP A 113 7.20 8.04 1.24
C TRP A 113 7.10 6.92 2.28
N GLY A 114 5.89 6.66 2.78
CA GLY A 114 5.60 5.59 3.75
C GLY A 114 5.89 4.19 3.23
N ILE A 115 5.85 3.98 1.91
CA ILE A 115 6.26 2.71 1.29
C ILE A 115 7.74 2.65 0.88
N GLY A 116 8.53 3.66 1.26
CA GLY A 116 9.98 3.71 1.01
C GLY A 116 10.38 4.22 -0.38
N ILE A 117 9.45 4.82 -1.12
CA ILE A 117 9.74 5.53 -2.37
C ILE A 117 10.04 6.97 -2.01
N LYS A 118 11.34 7.29 -1.87
CA LYS A 118 11.85 8.59 -1.41
C LYS A 118 12.65 9.36 -2.47
N ASP A 119 12.76 8.80 -3.67
CA ASP A 119 13.56 9.34 -4.76
C ASP A 119 12.73 10.34 -5.58
N ALA A 120 13.15 11.60 -5.62
CA ALA A 120 12.39 12.69 -6.26
C ALA A 120 12.11 12.45 -7.76
N PRO A 121 13.07 11.97 -8.58
CA PRO A 121 12.79 11.60 -9.97
C PRO A 121 11.74 10.50 -10.14
N ILE A 122 11.72 9.50 -9.25
CA ILE A 122 10.69 8.45 -9.26
C ILE A 122 9.33 9.02 -8.83
N LEU A 123 9.31 9.82 -7.77
CA LEU A 123 8.10 10.46 -7.25
C LEU A 123 7.47 11.39 -8.29
N SER A 124 8.26 12.20 -9.00
CA SER A 124 7.83 13.07 -10.08
C SER A 124 7.07 12.29 -11.16
N LYS A 125 7.59 11.13 -11.58
CA LYS A 125 6.92 10.28 -12.58
C LYS A 125 5.62 9.66 -12.07
N LEU A 126 5.60 9.27 -10.80
CA LEU A 126 4.43 8.62 -10.17
C LEU A 126 3.29 9.60 -9.94
N LEU A 127 3.63 10.82 -9.51
CA LEU A 127 2.68 11.89 -9.21
C LEU A 127 2.36 12.76 -10.42
N LYS A 128 3.09 12.60 -11.53
CA LYS A 128 2.96 13.40 -12.77
C LYS A 128 3.13 14.90 -12.53
N ILE A 129 4.00 15.26 -11.59
CA ILE A 129 4.40 16.63 -11.28
C ILE A 129 5.92 16.76 -11.41
N ASP A 130 6.43 17.98 -11.59
CA ASP A 130 7.85 18.21 -11.77
C ASP A 130 8.65 18.00 -10.47
N GLU A 131 9.96 17.75 -10.62
CA GLU A 131 10.85 17.47 -9.48
C GLU A 131 10.97 18.67 -8.52
N GLU A 132 10.82 19.92 -8.98
CA GLU A 132 10.87 21.10 -8.11
C GLU A 132 9.66 21.13 -7.17
N THR A 133 8.48 20.78 -7.69
CA THR A 133 7.26 20.63 -6.89
C THR A 133 7.40 19.49 -5.88
N ILE A 134 8.03 18.37 -6.25
CA ILE A 134 8.34 17.29 -5.30
C ILE A 134 9.23 17.78 -4.16
N GLU A 135 10.32 18.49 -4.44
CA GLU A 135 11.23 19.00 -3.40
C GLU A 135 10.53 20.00 -2.47
N LYS A 136 9.61 20.82 -3.00
CA LYS A 136 8.76 21.70 -2.19
C LYS A 136 7.87 20.91 -1.25
N LEU A 137 7.19 19.87 -1.75
CA LEU A 137 6.34 19.00 -0.93
C LEU A 137 7.12 18.22 0.13
N ILE A 138 8.37 17.81 -0.16
CA ILE A 138 9.25 17.17 0.82
C ILE A 138 9.63 18.16 1.93
N THR A 139 10.00 19.38 1.56
CA THR A 139 10.33 20.44 2.50
C THR A 139 9.14 20.77 3.39
N GLU A 140 7.98 20.97 2.78
CA GLU A 140 6.71 21.18 3.49
C GLU A 140 6.38 20.03 4.44
N SER A 141 6.60 18.78 4.02
CA SER A 141 6.37 17.60 4.86
C SER A 141 7.27 17.56 6.10
N LYS A 142 8.53 18.02 5.98
CA LYS A 142 9.45 18.14 7.12
C LYS A 142 9.04 19.28 8.04
N ASP A 143 8.70 20.44 7.48
CA ASP A 143 8.30 21.63 8.24
C ASP A 143 7.02 21.38 9.05
N ARG A 144 6.07 20.63 8.47
CA ARG A 144 4.83 20.20 9.14
C ARG A 144 5.03 19.03 10.10
N GLY A 145 6.24 18.48 10.20
CA GLY A 145 6.57 17.36 11.08
C GLY A 145 5.96 16.03 10.66
N TYR A 146 5.61 15.85 9.38
CA TYR A 146 5.14 14.59 8.81
C TYR A 146 6.28 13.63 8.49
N ILE A 147 7.47 14.17 8.23
CA ILE A 147 8.71 13.43 8.02
C ILE A 147 9.73 13.92 9.06
N ASP A 148 10.42 13.00 9.73
CA ASP A 148 11.42 13.34 10.74
C ASP A 148 12.80 13.68 10.13
N GLY A 149 13.75 14.04 11.00
CA GLY A 149 15.13 14.34 10.60
C GLY A 149 15.91 13.16 10.00
N ASN A 150 15.41 11.94 10.15
CA ASN A 150 15.96 10.73 9.54
C ASN A 150 15.30 10.42 8.18
N GLY A 151 14.33 11.22 7.75
CA GLY A 151 13.58 10.99 6.53
C GLY A 151 12.55 9.88 6.66
N GLU A 152 12.12 9.53 7.87
CA GLU A 152 11.05 8.57 8.14
C GLU A 152 9.71 9.26 8.40
N ILE A 153 8.61 8.58 8.08
CA ILE A 153 7.28 9.13 8.34
C ILE A 153 6.97 9.13 9.84
N THR A 154 6.48 10.25 10.36
CA THR A 154 6.15 10.41 11.78
C THR A 154 4.74 9.90 12.08
N PRO A 155 4.38 9.75 13.37
CA PRO A 155 2.99 9.52 13.76
C PRO A 155 2.01 10.59 13.24
N ALA A 156 2.45 11.85 13.10
CA ALA A 156 1.63 12.91 12.54
C ALA A 156 1.43 12.73 11.03
N GLY A 157 2.48 12.35 10.30
CA GLY A 157 2.39 11.99 8.89
C GLY A 157 1.46 10.79 8.66
N ASN A 158 1.50 9.80 9.56
CA ASN A 158 0.59 8.65 9.50
C ASN A 158 -0.89 9.03 9.73
N ARG A 159 -1.17 10.07 10.52
CA ARG A 159 -2.55 10.54 10.76
C ARG A 159 -3.18 11.20 9.53
N MET A 160 -2.37 11.71 8.60
CA MET A 160 -2.88 12.19 7.30
C MET A 160 -3.56 11.08 6.49
N PHE A 161 -3.39 9.82 6.91
CA PHE A 161 -4.03 8.65 6.30
C PHE A 161 -5.27 8.15 7.07
N SER A 162 -5.48 8.58 8.32
CA SER A 162 -6.55 8.04 9.20
C SER A 162 -7.89 8.76 9.08
N ASP A 163 -7.93 9.97 8.53
CA ASP A 163 -9.16 10.79 8.48
C ASP A 163 -10.23 10.23 7.51
N GLU A 164 -9.92 9.20 6.73
CA GLU A 164 -10.86 8.56 5.78
C GLU A 164 -11.77 7.49 6.42
N VAL A 165 -11.59 7.14 7.70
CA VAL A 165 -12.42 6.09 8.36
C VAL A 165 -13.69 6.67 9.03
N ASN A 166 -13.77 7.98 9.26
CA ASN A 166 -14.87 8.59 10.02
C ASN A 166 -15.97 9.28 9.19
N MET A 167 -15.98 9.16 7.86
CA MET A 167 -16.99 9.82 7.00
C MET A 167 -18.03 8.88 6.36
N VAL A 168 -18.14 7.62 6.81
CA VAL A 168 -19.23 6.71 6.37
C VAL A 168 -20.07 6.17 7.55
N GLY A 169 -19.96 6.81 8.72
CA GLY A 169 -20.55 6.33 9.97
C GLY A 169 -21.52 7.31 10.65
N GLY A 170 -22.40 7.95 9.88
CA GLY A 170 -23.54 8.72 10.35
C GLY A 170 -24.38 9.05 9.12
N GLU A 171 -25.65 8.72 9.01
CA GLU A 171 -26.72 8.84 10.00
C GLU A 171 -27.68 7.63 9.93
N GLY A 172 -28.38 7.39 11.05
CA GLY A 172 -29.47 6.42 11.16
C GLY A 172 -30.83 7.03 10.85
#